data_AF-A0A0D2GN99-F1
#
_entry.id   AF-A0A0D2GN99-F1
#
_cell.length_a   1.000
_cell.length_b   1.000
_cell.length_c   1.000
_cell.angle_alpha   90.00
_cell.angle_beta   90.00
_cell.angle_gamma   90.00
#
_symmetry.space_group_name_H-M   'P 1'
#
loop_
_entity.id
_entity.type
_entity.pdbx_description
1 polymer ?
#
loop_
_entity_poly.entity_id
_entity_poly.type
_entity_poly.pdbx_seq_one_letter_code
_entity_poly.pdbx_strand_id
1 'polypeptide(L)'
;MKHKFFTLCFLVCLLNLYSSVLGSTTPSVPDLSITAPNPKLAAHVSQICGQACPELERLIGSAPQQIKLVVAGTDREFAQRVDELDGPRWAAGLAVPAKRFILLRSPSQLTDLNTFRSVLIHELTHIYLYQALGRQKKLPLWLEEGLAMHAAKQGGLGLSGIMAKGVLLDQLIPFADLATRFPGKSEEAGLAYAQSFYLISHILDKHGAKSIPRLIRAMIHAKDISGALHQVLGQGLVALEADFTESMNSRFSWLAVLTAAGALWMLVALVAAVGLVARRRDQVRRIKAMVDGDEKDDAREEKNHVQKGTRSSSRQKILAEAGLDKRRDP
;
A
#
# COMPACT_ATOMS: atom_id res chain seq x y z
N MET A 1 57.93 -54.96 16.33
CA MET A 1 56.78 -54.13 16.81
C MET A 1 56.94 -52.71 16.27
N LYS A 2 56.34 -52.43 15.11
CA LYS A 2 56.15 -51.13 14.42
C LYS A 2 55.75 -51.55 13.02
N HIS A 3 54.46 -51.56 12.69
CA HIS A 3 53.89 -51.63 11.32
C HIS A 3 52.35 -51.83 11.27
N LYS A 4 51.63 -51.89 12.40
CA LYS A 4 50.17 -52.11 12.39
C LYS A 4 49.28 -50.88 12.63
N PHE A 5 49.81 -49.65 12.60
CA PHE A 5 49.03 -48.46 12.95
C PHE A 5 48.67 -47.51 11.80
N PHE A 6 49.11 -47.78 10.56
CA PHE A 6 48.90 -46.84 9.45
C PHE A 6 47.74 -47.20 8.50
N THR A 7 47.08 -48.33 8.68
CA THR A 7 46.03 -48.81 7.75
C THR A 7 44.60 -48.62 8.29
N LEU A 8 44.43 -48.08 9.51
CA LEU A 8 43.10 -47.88 10.12
C LEU A 8 42.60 -46.43 10.09
N CYS A 9 43.32 -45.51 9.43
CA CYS A 9 42.87 -44.12 9.25
C CYS A 9 42.35 -43.83 7.84
N PHE A 10 42.59 -44.72 6.86
CA PHE A 10 42.12 -44.54 5.48
C PHE A 10 40.78 -45.23 5.19
N LEU A 11 40.34 -46.17 6.04
CA LEU A 11 39.09 -46.92 5.84
C LEU A 11 37.88 -46.32 6.59
N VAL A 12 38.09 -45.35 7.49
CA VAL A 12 37.00 -44.64 8.18
C VAL A 12 36.61 -43.34 7.46
N CYS A 13 37.45 -42.83 6.55
CA CYS A 13 37.10 -41.71 5.66
C CYS A 13 36.36 -42.12 4.38
N LEU A 14 36.25 -43.43 4.07
CA LEU A 14 35.56 -43.92 2.87
C LEU A 14 34.16 -44.50 3.13
N LEU A 15 33.72 -44.55 4.40
CA LEU A 15 32.38 -45.06 4.77
C LEU A 15 31.41 -43.99 5.30
N ASN A 16 31.77 -42.71 5.22
CA ASN A 16 30.87 -41.57 5.49
C ASN A 16 30.48 -40.78 4.23
N LEU A 17 30.69 -41.36 3.04
CA LEU A 17 30.24 -40.78 1.77
C LEU A 17 28.93 -41.39 1.22
N TYR A 18 28.18 -42.10 2.05
CA TYR A 18 26.86 -42.64 1.70
C TYR A 18 25.85 -42.33 2.81
N SER A 19 25.41 -41.07 2.92
CA SER A 19 24.06 -40.71 3.40
C SER A 19 23.87 -39.20 3.34
N SER A 20 23.88 -38.65 2.13
CA SER A 20 23.13 -37.42 1.83
C SER A 20 23.05 -37.28 0.32
N VAL A 21 22.25 -38.15 -0.31
CA VAL A 21 21.45 -37.71 -1.47
C VAL A 21 20.42 -36.74 -0.89
N LEU A 22 20.88 -35.52 -0.58
CA LEU A 22 20.01 -34.37 -0.61
C LEU A 22 19.64 -34.24 -2.08
N GLY A 23 18.45 -34.72 -2.43
CA GLY A 23 17.85 -34.42 -3.72
C GLY A 23 17.90 -32.91 -3.89
N SER A 24 18.83 -32.43 -4.70
CA SER A 24 18.75 -31.11 -5.29
C SER A 24 17.60 -31.18 -6.28
N THR A 25 16.37 -31.12 -5.79
CA THR A 25 15.21 -30.90 -6.63
C THR A 25 15.38 -29.50 -7.19
N THR A 26 15.89 -29.41 -8.41
CA THR A 26 15.70 -28.22 -9.24
C THR A 26 14.21 -27.87 -9.17
N PRO A 27 13.83 -26.63 -8.81
CA PRO A 27 12.43 -26.26 -8.69
C PRO A 27 11.70 -26.64 -9.96
N SER A 28 10.76 -27.57 -9.86
CA SER A 28 10.06 -28.08 -11.04
C SER A 28 8.77 -27.29 -11.21
N VAL A 29 8.58 -26.67 -12.37
CA VAL A 29 7.29 -26.10 -12.71
C VAL A 29 6.27 -27.25 -12.79
N PRO A 30 5.13 -27.17 -12.10
CA PRO A 30 4.09 -28.19 -12.17
C PRO A 30 3.59 -28.38 -13.61
N ASP A 31 3.00 -29.54 -13.91
CA ASP A 31 2.26 -29.71 -15.16
C ASP A 31 1.03 -28.78 -15.17
N LEU A 32 0.94 -27.91 -16.18
CA LEU A 32 -0.06 -26.84 -16.25
C LEU A 32 -1.09 -27.13 -17.33
N SER A 33 -2.34 -27.34 -16.92
CA SER A 33 -3.49 -27.37 -17.83
C SER A 33 -4.18 -26.01 -17.82
N ILE A 34 -3.89 -25.16 -18.83
CA ILE A 34 -4.40 -23.78 -18.90
C ILE A 34 -5.50 -23.69 -19.96
N THR A 35 -6.68 -23.23 -19.55
CA THR A 35 -7.78 -22.83 -20.44
C THR A 35 -8.00 -21.32 -20.30
N ALA A 36 -7.90 -20.58 -21.40
CA ALA A 36 -8.10 -19.14 -21.42
C ALA A 36 -8.84 -18.70 -22.70
N PRO A 37 -9.46 -17.50 -22.72
CA PRO A 37 -10.23 -17.01 -23.86
C PRO A 37 -9.46 -16.91 -25.18
N ASN A 38 -8.13 -16.75 -25.12
CA ASN A 38 -7.28 -16.71 -26.29
C ASN A 38 -5.86 -17.23 -25.99
N PRO A 39 -5.09 -17.65 -27.01
CA PRO A 39 -3.74 -18.20 -26.83
C PRO A 39 -2.74 -17.23 -26.19
N LYS A 40 -2.86 -15.91 -26.45
CA LYS A 40 -1.95 -14.92 -25.85
C LYS A 40 -2.11 -14.86 -24.34
N LEU A 41 -3.35 -14.89 -23.85
CA LEU A 41 -3.64 -14.91 -22.42
C LEU A 41 -3.21 -16.24 -21.78
N ALA A 42 -3.40 -17.38 -22.45
CA ALA A 42 -2.88 -18.66 -21.97
C ALA A 42 -1.35 -18.64 -21.83
N ALA A 43 -0.64 -18.11 -22.83
CA ALA A 43 0.81 -17.94 -22.78
C ALA A 43 1.25 -17.00 -21.64
N HIS A 44 0.51 -15.91 -21.42
CA HIS A 44 0.78 -14.97 -20.33
C HIS A 44 0.61 -15.62 -18.94
N VAL A 45 -0.44 -16.43 -18.74
CA VAL A 45 -0.64 -17.22 -17.52
C VAL A 45 0.52 -18.19 -17.31
N SER A 46 0.94 -18.89 -18.37
CA SER A 46 2.09 -19.81 -18.32
C SER A 46 3.38 -19.08 -17.92
N GLN A 47 3.63 -17.90 -18.48
CA GLN A 47 4.79 -17.06 -18.13
C GLN A 47 4.77 -16.64 -16.65
N ILE A 48 3.61 -16.22 -16.13
CA ILE A 48 3.48 -15.88 -14.70
C ILE A 48 3.79 -17.12 -13.84
N CYS A 49 3.22 -18.28 -14.19
CA CYS A 49 3.45 -19.53 -13.46
C CYS A 49 4.92 -19.95 -13.49
N GLY A 50 5.60 -19.85 -14.64
CA GLY A 50 7.01 -20.18 -14.77
C GLY A 50 7.94 -19.34 -13.89
N GLN A 51 7.53 -18.12 -13.53
CA GLN A 51 8.26 -17.27 -12.59
C GLN A 51 7.85 -17.52 -11.14
N ALA A 52 6.54 -17.60 -10.87
CA ALA A 52 6.01 -17.67 -9.52
C ALA A 52 6.16 -19.06 -8.87
N CYS A 53 5.98 -20.15 -9.63
CA CYS A 53 6.02 -21.51 -9.10
C CYS A 53 7.35 -21.84 -8.39
N PRO A 54 8.53 -21.56 -8.97
CA PRO A 54 9.81 -21.76 -8.26
C PRO A 54 9.96 -20.90 -7.00
N GLU A 55 9.39 -19.70 -6.97
CA GLU A 55 9.42 -18.84 -5.78
C GLU A 55 8.53 -19.40 -4.68
N LEU A 56 7.32 -19.86 -5.03
CA LEU A 56 6.37 -20.49 -4.12
C LEU A 56 6.93 -21.80 -3.55
N GLU A 57 7.55 -22.65 -4.38
CA GLU A 57 8.20 -23.87 -3.91
C GLU A 57 9.29 -23.58 -2.88
N ARG A 58 10.12 -22.55 -3.11
CA ARG A 58 11.16 -22.14 -2.14
C ARG A 58 10.56 -21.58 -0.86
N LEU A 59 9.50 -20.77 -0.95
CA LEU A 59 8.83 -20.16 0.19
C LEU A 59 8.11 -21.20 1.06
N ILE A 60 7.40 -22.14 0.43
CA ILE A 60 6.51 -23.09 1.11
C ILE A 60 7.23 -24.40 1.43
N GLY A 61 8.21 -24.78 0.61
CA GLY A 61 8.99 -26.01 0.75
C GLY A 61 8.33 -27.25 0.15
N SER A 62 7.32 -27.07 -0.70
CA SER A 62 6.62 -28.14 -1.43
C SER A 62 6.02 -27.58 -2.73
N ALA A 63 5.88 -28.43 -3.75
CA ALA A 63 5.24 -28.10 -5.02
C ALA A 63 4.20 -29.16 -5.41
N PRO A 64 3.05 -28.77 -5.98
CA PRO A 64 2.10 -29.71 -6.56
C PRO A 64 2.67 -30.32 -7.85
N GLN A 65 2.20 -31.51 -8.23
CA GLN A 65 2.60 -32.13 -9.50
C GLN A 65 1.88 -31.53 -10.71
N GLN A 66 0.60 -31.16 -10.54
CA GLN A 66 -0.25 -30.66 -11.60
C GLN A 66 -1.14 -29.52 -11.08
N ILE A 67 -1.45 -28.55 -11.93
CA ILE A 67 -2.40 -27.47 -11.65
C ILE A 67 -3.28 -27.25 -12.87
N LYS A 68 -4.60 -27.20 -12.67
CA LYS A 68 -5.56 -26.79 -13.69
C LYS A 68 -5.97 -25.34 -13.48
N LEU A 69 -5.82 -24.53 -14.51
CA LEU A 69 -6.07 -23.10 -14.51
C LEU A 69 -7.12 -22.76 -15.56
N VAL A 70 -8.17 -22.07 -15.15
CA VAL A 70 -9.22 -21.58 -16.06
C VAL A 70 -9.36 -20.08 -15.88
N VAL A 71 -9.21 -19.33 -16.97
CA VAL A 71 -9.53 -17.91 -17.02
C VAL A 71 -10.89 -17.74 -17.69
N ALA A 72 -11.88 -17.26 -16.95
CA ALA A 72 -13.18 -16.90 -17.49
C ALA A 72 -13.05 -15.59 -18.28
N GLY A 73 -13.58 -15.56 -19.51
CA GLY A 73 -13.50 -14.38 -20.38
C GLY A 73 -14.55 -13.31 -20.07
N THR A 74 -15.63 -13.68 -19.37
CA THR A 74 -16.73 -12.77 -19.05
C THR A 74 -17.16 -12.90 -17.59
N ASP A 75 -17.84 -11.87 -17.07
CA ASP A 75 -18.34 -11.88 -15.68
C ASP A 75 -19.38 -12.98 -15.49
N ARG A 76 -20.26 -13.16 -16.48
CA ARG A 76 -21.26 -14.23 -16.49
C ARG A 76 -20.64 -15.62 -16.44
N GLU A 77 -19.61 -15.88 -17.24
CA GLU A 77 -18.91 -17.18 -17.24
C GLU A 77 -18.22 -17.43 -15.88
N PHE A 78 -17.60 -16.39 -15.31
CA PHE A 78 -16.97 -16.50 -14.00
C PHE A 78 -18.01 -16.80 -12.91
N ALA A 79 -19.09 -16.01 -12.86
CA ALA A 79 -20.17 -16.17 -11.88
C ALA A 79 -20.80 -17.57 -11.94
N GLN A 80 -21.08 -18.08 -13.15
CA GLN A 80 -21.63 -19.43 -13.32
C GLN A 80 -20.69 -20.50 -12.75
N ARG A 81 -19.39 -20.45 -13.09
CA ARG A 81 -18.43 -21.44 -12.55
C ARG A 81 -18.21 -21.30 -11.05
N VAL A 82 -18.28 -20.08 -10.52
CA VAL A 82 -18.20 -19.86 -9.07
C VAL A 82 -19.40 -20.48 -8.36
N ASP A 83 -20.61 -20.37 -8.91
CA ASP A 83 -21.80 -21.02 -8.38
C ASP A 83 -21.66 -22.56 -8.39
N GLU A 84 -21.14 -23.14 -9.47
CA GLU A 84 -20.87 -24.58 -9.58
C GLU A 84 -19.82 -25.10 -8.57
N LEU A 85 -19.05 -24.19 -7.98
CA LEU A 85 -17.98 -24.47 -7.02
C LEU A 85 -18.30 -24.02 -5.60
N ASP A 86 -19.52 -23.55 -5.34
CA ASP A 86 -19.97 -22.99 -4.06
C ASP A 86 -19.07 -21.85 -3.55
N GLY A 87 -18.51 -21.05 -4.48
CA GLY A 87 -17.58 -19.97 -4.17
C GLY A 87 -18.27 -18.60 -4.01
N PRO A 88 -17.56 -17.60 -3.44
CA PRO A 88 -18.06 -16.23 -3.36
C PRO A 88 -17.97 -15.50 -4.71
N ARG A 89 -19.12 -15.04 -5.25
CA ARG A 89 -19.19 -14.32 -6.54
C ARG A 89 -18.37 -13.04 -6.62
N TRP A 90 -18.13 -12.40 -5.48
CA TRP A 90 -17.35 -11.17 -5.39
C TRP A 90 -15.84 -11.40 -5.53
N ALA A 91 -15.37 -12.66 -5.52
CA ALA A 91 -13.96 -12.96 -5.60
C ALA A 91 -13.36 -12.62 -6.98
N ALA A 92 -12.09 -12.18 -6.95
CA ALA A 92 -11.31 -11.92 -8.15
C ALA A 92 -10.73 -13.21 -8.78
N GLY A 93 -10.51 -14.21 -7.93
CA GLY A 93 -10.06 -15.56 -8.25
C GLY A 93 -10.61 -16.55 -7.22
N LEU A 94 -10.53 -17.84 -7.53
CA LEU A 94 -10.95 -18.91 -6.64
C LEU A 94 -10.04 -20.12 -6.82
N ALA A 95 -9.27 -20.45 -5.79
CA ALA A 95 -8.62 -21.73 -5.65
C ALA A 95 -9.56 -22.79 -5.06
N VAL A 96 -9.52 -24.00 -5.63
CA VAL A 96 -10.11 -25.21 -5.06
C VAL A 96 -8.97 -26.20 -4.81
N PRO A 97 -8.27 -26.09 -3.66
CA PRO A 97 -6.98 -26.78 -3.46
C PRO A 97 -7.05 -28.29 -3.56
N ALA A 98 -8.12 -28.91 -3.04
CA ALA A 98 -8.34 -30.34 -3.13
C ALA A 98 -8.43 -30.86 -4.57
N LYS A 99 -8.85 -30.02 -5.53
CA LYS A 99 -8.93 -30.33 -6.96
C LYS A 99 -7.70 -29.83 -7.75
N ARG A 100 -6.75 -29.14 -7.09
CA ARG A 100 -5.62 -28.42 -7.72
C ARG A 100 -6.08 -27.52 -8.86
N PHE A 101 -7.22 -26.86 -8.65
CA PHE A 101 -7.94 -26.11 -9.66
C PHE A 101 -7.98 -24.64 -9.25
N ILE A 102 -7.77 -23.75 -10.21
CA ILE A 102 -7.86 -22.31 -10.03
C ILE A 102 -8.77 -21.74 -11.12
N LEU A 103 -9.74 -20.92 -10.72
CA LEU A 103 -10.57 -20.11 -11.59
C LEU A 103 -10.20 -18.63 -11.42
N LEU A 104 -10.01 -17.92 -12.52
CA LEU A 104 -9.67 -16.50 -12.54
C LEU A 104 -10.63 -15.71 -13.41
N ARG A 105 -10.88 -14.46 -13.03
CA ARG A 105 -11.41 -13.44 -13.94
C ARG A 105 -10.33 -13.06 -14.96
N SER A 106 -10.71 -12.77 -16.20
CA SER A 106 -9.78 -12.24 -17.20
C SER A 106 -9.27 -10.85 -16.83
N PRO A 107 -8.08 -10.44 -17.31
CA PRO A 107 -7.55 -9.10 -17.04
C PRO A 107 -8.49 -7.96 -17.42
N SER A 108 -9.31 -8.11 -18.48
CA SER A 108 -10.31 -7.11 -18.90
C SER A 108 -11.44 -6.88 -17.91
N GLN A 109 -11.60 -7.77 -16.93
CA GLN A 109 -12.58 -7.65 -15.84
C GLN A 109 -11.93 -7.16 -14.54
N LEU A 110 -10.63 -6.93 -14.55
CA LEU A 110 -9.83 -6.43 -13.43
C LEU A 110 -9.28 -5.05 -13.78
N THR A 111 -8.66 -4.39 -12.80
CA THR A 111 -8.10 -3.05 -12.99
C THR A 111 -6.94 -3.04 -13.98
N ASP A 112 -6.02 -4.00 -13.87
CA ASP A 112 -4.84 -4.11 -14.73
C ASP A 112 -4.22 -5.52 -14.72
N LEU A 113 -3.19 -5.72 -15.54
CA LEU A 113 -2.44 -6.98 -15.62
C LEU A 113 -1.65 -7.31 -14.34
N ASN A 114 -1.25 -6.30 -13.55
CA ASN A 114 -0.53 -6.53 -12.30
C ASN A 114 -1.48 -7.09 -11.23
N THR A 115 -2.72 -6.62 -11.21
CA THR A 115 -3.81 -7.12 -10.38
C THR A 115 -4.11 -8.57 -10.75
N PHE A 116 -4.23 -8.87 -12.05
CA PHE A 116 -4.39 -10.25 -12.52
C PHE A 116 -3.23 -11.15 -12.07
N ARG A 117 -1.98 -10.70 -12.23
CA ARG A 117 -0.80 -11.44 -11.78
C ARG A 117 -0.85 -11.69 -10.27
N SER A 118 -1.17 -10.66 -9.50
CA SER A 118 -1.24 -10.73 -8.03
C SER A 118 -2.29 -11.75 -7.59
N VAL A 119 -3.50 -11.70 -8.16
CA VAL A 119 -4.58 -12.68 -7.88
C VAL A 119 -4.14 -14.10 -8.25
N LEU A 120 -3.53 -14.32 -9.43
CA LEU A 120 -3.03 -15.65 -9.80
C LEU A 120 -1.99 -16.19 -8.79
N ILE A 121 -1.04 -15.38 -8.35
CA ILE A 121 -0.03 -15.80 -7.37
C ILE A 121 -0.68 -16.09 -6.00
N HIS A 122 -1.68 -15.30 -5.61
CA HIS A 122 -2.46 -15.53 -4.40
C HIS A 122 -3.14 -16.90 -4.45
N GLU A 123 -3.90 -17.19 -5.52
CA GLU A 123 -4.59 -18.49 -5.67
C GLU A 123 -3.62 -19.67 -5.80
N LEU A 124 -2.48 -19.49 -6.48
CA LEU A 124 -1.43 -20.51 -6.54
C LEU A 124 -0.88 -20.84 -5.15
N THR A 125 -0.73 -19.84 -4.29
CA THR A 125 -0.23 -20.03 -2.92
C THR A 125 -1.11 -21.01 -2.15
N HIS A 126 -2.44 -20.90 -2.27
CA HIS A 126 -3.38 -21.83 -1.64
C HIS A 126 -3.21 -23.28 -2.12
N ILE A 127 -2.94 -23.49 -3.42
CA ILE A 127 -2.66 -24.84 -3.96
C ILE A 127 -1.35 -25.40 -3.38
N TYR A 128 -0.31 -24.58 -3.28
CA TYR A 128 0.99 -25.01 -2.77
C TYR A 128 0.93 -25.31 -1.27
N LEU A 129 0.25 -24.47 -0.48
CA LEU A 129 0.01 -24.70 0.94
C LEU A 129 -0.73 -26.01 1.16
N TYR A 130 -1.81 -26.26 0.41
CA TYR A 130 -2.55 -27.52 0.51
C TYR A 130 -1.68 -28.74 0.20
N GLN A 131 -0.79 -28.65 -0.80
CA GLN A 131 0.14 -29.73 -1.12
C GLN A 131 1.16 -29.98 0.01
N ALA A 132 1.62 -28.93 0.69
CA ALA A 132 2.55 -29.04 1.81
C ALA A 132 1.90 -29.67 3.06
N LEU A 133 0.62 -29.36 3.31
CA LEU A 133 -0.11 -29.79 4.50
C LEU A 133 -0.71 -31.20 4.37
N GLY A 134 -1.05 -31.62 3.16
CA GLY A 134 -1.84 -32.82 2.93
C GLY A 134 -3.32 -32.68 3.32
N ARG A 135 -4.11 -33.73 3.11
CA ARG A 135 -5.59 -33.66 3.10
C ARG A 135 -6.28 -33.37 4.43
N GLN A 136 -5.57 -33.46 5.57
CA GLN A 136 -6.20 -33.46 6.91
C GLN A 136 -5.74 -32.32 7.83
N LYS A 137 -4.84 -31.45 7.37
CA LYS A 137 -4.28 -30.37 8.19
C LYS A 137 -4.69 -29.03 7.61
N LYS A 138 -5.04 -28.10 8.49
CA LYS A 138 -5.33 -26.70 8.16
C LYS A 138 -4.35 -25.83 8.93
N LEU A 139 -3.89 -24.75 8.30
CA LEU A 139 -3.13 -23.74 9.02
C LEU A 139 -4.11 -22.74 9.66
N PRO A 140 -3.62 -21.92 10.60
CA PRO A 140 -4.35 -20.73 11.02
C PRO A 140 -4.67 -19.86 9.80
N LEU A 141 -5.89 -19.35 9.71
CA LEU A 141 -6.34 -18.59 8.53
C LEU A 141 -5.46 -17.36 8.26
N TRP A 142 -5.01 -16.65 9.31
CA TRP A 142 -4.05 -15.55 9.16
C TRP A 142 -2.71 -15.97 8.53
N LEU A 143 -2.29 -17.23 8.70
CA LEU A 143 -1.06 -17.74 8.10
C LEU A 143 -1.26 -18.06 6.62
N GLU A 144 -2.39 -18.69 6.27
CA GLU A 144 -2.74 -19.01 4.88
C GLU A 144 -2.89 -17.72 4.05
N GLU A 145 -3.74 -16.80 4.52
CA GLU A 145 -4.02 -15.55 3.83
C GLU A 145 -2.80 -14.62 3.84
N GLY A 146 -2.10 -14.51 4.97
CA GLY A 146 -0.89 -13.69 5.05
C GLY A 146 0.19 -14.14 4.08
N LEU A 147 0.41 -15.46 3.93
CA LEU A 147 1.37 -16.01 2.96
C LEU A 147 0.93 -15.78 1.52
N ALA A 148 -0.35 -15.98 1.22
CA ALA A 148 -0.90 -15.71 -0.11
C ALA A 148 -0.74 -14.23 -0.48
N MET A 149 -1.05 -13.31 0.43
CA MET A 149 -0.85 -11.88 0.24
C MET A 149 0.63 -11.49 0.10
N HIS A 150 1.50 -12.09 0.92
CA HIS A 150 2.93 -11.81 0.88
C HIS A 150 3.55 -12.25 -0.44
N ALA A 151 3.28 -13.49 -0.87
CA ALA A 151 3.77 -14.03 -2.14
C ALA A 151 3.22 -13.23 -3.34
N ALA A 152 1.96 -12.82 -3.29
CA ALA A 152 1.31 -12.00 -4.31
C ALA A 152 1.71 -10.52 -4.27
N LYS A 153 2.58 -10.11 -3.34
CA LYS A 153 3.07 -8.74 -3.13
C LYS A 153 1.93 -7.72 -2.95
N GLN A 154 0.91 -8.08 -2.16
CA GLN A 154 -0.29 -7.26 -1.94
C GLN A 154 -0.10 -6.14 -0.87
N GLY A 155 1.15 -5.82 -0.51
CA GLY A 155 1.51 -4.86 0.54
C GLY A 155 1.54 -3.37 0.14
N GLY A 156 0.50 -2.89 -0.55
CA GLY A 156 0.45 -1.52 -1.08
C GLY A 156 0.03 -0.43 -0.09
N LEU A 157 -0.09 0.81 -0.59
CA LEU A 157 -0.52 1.98 0.19
C LEU A 157 -1.90 1.81 0.83
N GLY A 158 -2.85 1.19 0.11
CA GLY A 158 -4.19 0.91 0.64
C GLY A 158 -4.15 0.00 1.87
N LEU A 159 -3.40 -1.10 1.80
CA LEU A 159 -3.23 -2.02 2.92
C LEU A 159 -2.50 -1.36 4.10
N SER A 160 -1.49 -0.53 3.79
CA SER A 160 -0.76 0.27 4.79
C SER A 160 -1.70 1.25 5.51
N GLY A 161 -2.64 1.88 4.79
CA GLY A 161 -3.64 2.77 5.36
C GLY A 161 -4.63 2.04 6.28
N ILE A 162 -5.09 0.85 5.88
CA ILE A 162 -5.95 0.00 6.72
C ILE A 162 -5.23 -0.38 8.00
N MET A 163 -3.97 -0.84 7.91
CA MET A 163 -3.17 -1.21 9.07
C MET A 163 -2.90 0.00 9.98
N ALA A 164 -2.53 1.15 9.40
CA ALA A 164 -2.30 2.38 10.16
C ALA A 164 -3.55 2.80 10.94
N LYS A 165 -4.72 2.76 10.31
CA LYS A 165 -6.00 3.06 10.98
C LYS A 165 -6.25 2.08 12.12
N GLY A 166 -6.05 0.78 11.91
CA GLY A 166 -6.24 -0.26 12.93
C GLY A 166 -5.32 -0.06 14.14
N VAL A 167 -4.05 0.30 13.91
CA VAL A 167 -3.09 0.60 14.98
C VAL A 167 -3.47 1.87 15.74
N LEU A 168 -3.76 2.97 15.04
CA LEU A 168 -4.04 4.27 15.66
C LEU A 168 -5.35 4.29 16.47
N LEU A 169 -6.32 3.45 16.10
CA LEU A 169 -7.61 3.33 16.78
C LEU A 169 -7.64 2.19 17.80
N ASP A 170 -6.53 1.49 18.03
CA ASP A 170 -6.44 0.32 18.91
C ASP A 170 -7.47 -0.77 18.56
N GLN A 171 -7.58 -1.08 17.27
CA GLN A 171 -8.55 -2.01 16.69
C GLN A 171 -7.92 -3.32 16.20
N LEU A 172 -6.66 -3.60 16.55
CA LEU A 172 -6.01 -4.83 16.14
C LEU A 172 -6.75 -6.06 16.71
N ILE A 173 -6.99 -7.03 15.85
CA ILE A 173 -7.74 -8.25 16.16
C ILE A 173 -6.76 -9.30 16.72
N PRO A 174 -7.07 -9.97 17.84
CA PRO A 174 -6.25 -11.06 18.34
C PRO A 174 -6.02 -12.16 17.29
N PHE A 175 -4.78 -12.62 17.12
CA PHE A 175 -4.45 -13.65 16.13
C PHE A 175 -5.04 -15.02 16.48
N ALA A 176 -5.39 -15.24 17.75
CA ALA A 176 -6.17 -16.42 18.15
C ALA A 176 -7.55 -16.44 17.46
N ASP A 177 -8.20 -15.29 17.32
CA ASP A 177 -9.50 -15.17 16.64
C ASP A 177 -9.32 -15.33 15.13
N LEU A 178 -8.31 -14.65 14.58
CA LEU A 178 -7.95 -14.73 13.16
C LEU A 178 -7.44 -16.12 12.73
N ALA A 179 -7.14 -17.02 13.66
CA ALA A 179 -6.72 -18.38 13.33
C ALA A 179 -7.87 -19.21 12.77
N THR A 180 -9.10 -18.91 13.15
CA THR A 180 -10.28 -19.74 12.83
C THR A 180 -11.24 -19.09 11.86
N ARG A 181 -11.37 -17.75 11.90
CA ARG A 181 -12.29 -17.01 11.04
C ARG A 181 -11.85 -15.56 10.86
N PHE A 182 -12.17 -14.99 9.71
CA PHE A 182 -12.11 -13.55 9.51
C PHE A 182 -13.48 -12.92 9.77
N PRO A 183 -13.52 -11.63 10.18
CA PRO A 183 -14.78 -10.91 10.38
C PRO A 183 -15.62 -10.85 9.10
N GLY A 184 -16.95 -10.88 9.23
CA GLY A 184 -17.86 -10.83 8.08
C GLY A 184 -18.09 -9.42 7.51
N LYS A 185 -17.81 -8.37 8.29
CA LYS A 185 -17.92 -6.98 7.83
C LYS A 185 -16.69 -6.62 7.00
N SER A 186 -16.90 -5.98 5.85
CA SER A 186 -15.84 -5.69 4.88
C SER A 186 -14.65 -4.92 5.45
N GLU A 187 -14.88 -3.95 6.35
CA GLU A 187 -13.79 -3.17 6.95
C GLU A 187 -12.93 -4.00 7.92
N GLU A 188 -13.57 -4.72 8.85
CA GLU A 188 -12.90 -5.60 9.80
C GLU A 188 -12.19 -6.76 9.08
N ALA A 189 -12.77 -7.29 8.00
CA ALA A 189 -12.13 -8.27 7.13
C ALA A 189 -10.86 -7.70 6.47
N GLY A 190 -10.94 -6.47 5.95
CA GLY A 190 -9.77 -5.78 5.39
C GLY A 190 -8.63 -5.63 6.40
N LEU A 191 -8.97 -5.34 7.66
CA LEU A 191 -7.98 -5.29 8.75
C LEU A 191 -7.38 -6.67 9.06
N ALA A 192 -8.19 -7.73 9.06
CA ALA A 192 -7.69 -9.11 9.25
C ALA A 192 -6.67 -9.50 8.16
N TYR A 193 -6.95 -9.19 6.89
CA TYR A 193 -6.02 -9.37 5.78
C TYR A 193 -4.73 -8.54 5.96
N ALA A 194 -4.87 -7.27 6.34
CA ALA A 194 -3.72 -6.40 6.60
C ALA A 194 -2.83 -6.94 7.73
N GLN A 195 -3.40 -7.30 8.88
CA GLN A 195 -2.68 -7.89 10.01
C GLN A 195 -1.97 -9.18 9.62
N SER A 196 -2.64 -10.04 8.83
CA SER A 196 -2.08 -11.29 8.34
C SER A 196 -0.85 -11.05 7.46
N PHE A 197 -0.96 -10.14 6.48
CA PHE A 197 0.17 -9.75 5.63
C PHE A 197 1.35 -9.18 6.45
N TYR A 198 1.07 -8.28 7.38
CA TYR A 198 2.13 -7.64 8.18
C TYR A 198 2.76 -8.61 9.18
N LEU A 199 2.02 -9.56 9.74
CA LEU A 199 2.58 -10.57 10.63
C LEU A 199 3.56 -11.48 9.86
N ILE A 200 3.18 -11.94 8.67
CA ILE A 200 4.09 -12.73 7.83
C ILE A 200 5.34 -11.94 7.44
N SER A 201 5.17 -10.68 7.09
CA SER A 201 6.30 -9.79 6.78
C SER A 201 7.22 -9.63 8.01
N HIS A 202 6.65 -9.40 9.20
CA HIS A 202 7.40 -9.29 10.47
C HIS A 202 8.17 -10.58 10.82
N ILE A 203 7.56 -11.75 10.64
CA ILE A 203 8.21 -13.04 10.83
C ILE A 203 9.39 -13.21 9.85
N LEU A 204 9.16 -12.89 8.57
CA LEU A 204 10.18 -12.99 7.53
C LEU A 204 11.35 -12.03 7.76
N ASP A 205 11.07 -10.80 8.19
CA ASP A 205 12.08 -9.78 8.47
C ASP A 205 12.97 -10.21 9.66
N LYS A 206 12.38 -10.79 10.71
CA LYS A 206 13.12 -11.21 11.92
C LYS A 206 13.80 -12.58 11.82
N HIS A 207 13.16 -13.54 11.16
CA HIS A 207 13.59 -14.95 11.17
C HIS A 207 14.05 -15.46 9.80
N GLY A 208 13.94 -14.63 8.75
CA GLY A 208 14.36 -14.93 7.39
C GLY A 208 13.43 -15.90 6.65
N ALA A 209 13.64 -16.04 5.33
CA ALA A 209 12.78 -16.83 4.44
C ALA A 209 12.67 -18.32 4.81
N LYS A 210 13.70 -18.90 5.44
CA LYS A 210 13.71 -20.32 5.86
C LYS A 210 12.77 -20.60 7.05
N SER A 211 12.24 -19.57 7.71
CA SER A 211 11.29 -19.72 8.82
C SER A 211 9.94 -20.28 8.37
N ILE A 212 9.43 -19.84 7.23
CA ILE A 212 8.12 -20.24 6.70
C ILE A 212 7.99 -21.75 6.43
N PRO A 213 8.88 -22.40 5.65
CA PRO A 213 8.75 -23.83 5.42
C PRO A 213 8.97 -24.64 6.70
N ARG A 214 9.76 -24.13 7.66
CA ARG A 214 9.89 -24.73 9.00
C ARG A 214 8.59 -24.60 9.81
N LEU A 215 7.94 -23.44 9.75
CA LEU A 215 6.69 -23.16 10.45
C LEU A 215 5.55 -24.04 9.91
N ILE A 216 5.40 -24.13 8.59
CA ILE A 216 4.42 -25.00 7.95
C ILE A 216 4.61 -26.45 8.41
N ARG A 217 5.85 -26.97 8.40
CA ARG A 217 6.14 -28.32 8.91
C ARG A 217 5.84 -28.47 10.40
N ALA A 218 6.20 -27.48 11.22
CA ALA A 218 5.91 -27.53 12.66
C ALA A 218 4.39 -27.56 12.93
N MET A 219 3.60 -26.80 12.18
CA MET A 219 2.14 -26.76 12.29
C MET A 219 1.47 -28.11 11.97
N ILE A 220 2.07 -28.93 11.09
CA ILE A 220 1.55 -30.27 10.77
C ILE A 220 1.63 -31.21 12.00
N HIS A 221 2.71 -31.10 12.78
CA HIS A 221 3.06 -32.02 13.86
C HIS A 221 2.73 -31.49 15.27
N ALA A 222 2.63 -30.18 15.45
CA ALA A 222 2.36 -29.58 16.74
C ALA A 222 0.93 -29.88 17.22
N LYS A 223 0.75 -29.89 18.55
CA LYS A 223 -0.57 -30.02 19.19
C LYS A 223 -1.41 -28.76 19.03
N ASP A 224 -0.75 -27.60 19.05
CA ASP A 224 -1.38 -26.29 18.95
C ASP A 224 -0.45 -25.27 18.25
N ILE A 225 -1.00 -24.10 17.92
CA ILE A 225 -0.34 -23.00 17.21
C ILE A 225 0.88 -22.50 17.99
N SER A 226 0.74 -22.33 19.31
CA SER A 226 1.80 -21.80 20.17
C SER A 226 3.00 -22.74 20.23
N GLY A 227 2.78 -24.05 20.26
CA GLY A 227 3.85 -25.05 20.22
C GLY A 227 4.63 -25.02 18.91
N ALA A 228 3.94 -24.88 17.77
CA ALA A 228 4.60 -24.75 16.47
C ALA A 228 5.41 -23.45 16.35
N LEU A 229 4.86 -22.33 16.81
CA LEU A 229 5.56 -21.04 16.83
C LEU A 229 6.77 -21.10 17.76
N HIS A 230 6.63 -21.69 18.95
CA HIS A 230 7.74 -21.79 19.91
C HIS A 230 8.89 -22.63 19.35
N GLN A 231 8.59 -23.75 18.69
CA GLN A 231 9.61 -24.61 18.05
C GLN A 231 10.42 -23.88 16.97
N VAL A 232 9.81 -22.96 16.21
CA VAL A 232 10.43 -22.36 15.02
C VAL A 232 10.96 -20.95 15.29
N LEU A 233 10.21 -20.15 16.03
CA LEU A 233 10.46 -18.73 16.32
C LEU A 233 10.98 -18.50 17.74
N GLY A 234 10.95 -19.50 18.62
CA GLY A 234 11.37 -19.39 20.02
C GLY A 234 10.32 -18.78 20.96
N GLN A 235 9.13 -18.46 20.45
CA GLN A 235 8.06 -17.79 21.20
C GLN A 235 6.67 -18.32 20.81
N GLY A 236 5.74 -18.34 21.77
CA GLY A 236 4.34 -18.71 21.53
C GLY A 236 3.52 -17.56 20.92
N LEU A 237 2.24 -17.82 20.61
CA LEU A 237 1.38 -16.87 19.90
C LEU A 237 1.23 -15.53 20.64
N VAL A 238 1.02 -15.55 21.96
CA VAL A 238 0.84 -14.34 22.77
C VAL A 238 2.07 -13.45 22.76
N ALA A 239 3.27 -14.03 22.90
CA ALA A 239 4.52 -13.27 22.87
C ALA A 239 4.80 -12.71 21.48
N LEU A 240 4.54 -13.49 20.42
CA LEU A 240 4.65 -13.03 19.04
C LEU A 240 3.68 -11.88 18.75
N GLU A 241 2.44 -11.95 19.24
CA GLU A 241 1.43 -10.91 19.07
C GLU A 241 1.82 -9.61 19.78
N ALA A 242 2.37 -9.69 21.00
CA ALA A 242 2.89 -8.52 21.71
C ALA A 242 4.05 -7.87 20.95
N ASP A 243 5.03 -8.67 20.51
CA ASP A 243 6.19 -8.21 19.73
C ASP A 243 5.79 -7.59 18.38
N PHE A 244 4.82 -8.21 17.70
CA PHE A 244 4.22 -7.68 16.49
C PHE A 244 3.53 -6.33 16.75
N THR A 245 2.70 -6.26 17.78
CA THR A 245 1.92 -5.05 18.11
C THR A 245 2.84 -3.88 18.45
N GLU A 246 3.91 -4.12 19.21
CA GLU A 246 4.94 -3.11 19.49
C GLU A 246 5.62 -2.62 18.19
N SER A 247 6.01 -3.54 17.31
CA SER A 247 6.61 -3.22 16.00
C SER A 247 5.66 -2.40 15.13
N MET A 248 4.38 -2.74 15.08
CA MET A 248 3.38 -2.03 14.27
C MET A 248 3.07 -0.65 14.85
N ASN A 249 2.96 -0.51 16.17
CA ASN A 249 2.86 0.78 16.84
C ASN A 249 4.07 1.65 16.51
N SER A 250 5.28 1.11 16.64
CA SER A 250 6.51 1.83 16.28
C SER A 250 6.60 2.16 14.80
N ARG A 251 5.92 1.43 13.90
CA ARG A 251 5.94 1.63 12.44
C ARG A 251 4.82 2.53 11.91
N PHE A 252 3.68 2.64 12.58
CA PHE A 252 2.55 3.42 12.07
C PHE A 252 2.29 4.69 12.91
N SER A 253 2.66 4.70 14.20
CA SER A 253 2.49 5.87 15.05
C SER A 253 3.49 6.99 14.74
N TRP A 254 4.75 6.69 14.43
CA TRP A 254 5.71 7.73 13.99
C TRP A 254 5.28 8.40 12.67
N LEU A 255 4.67 7.64 11.77
CA LEU A 255 4.16 8.16 10.50
C LEU A 255 2.98 9.12 10.76
N ALA A 256 2.12 8.80 11.73
CA ALA A 256 1.08 9.71 12.17
C ALA A 256 1.64 10.98 12.82
N VAL A 257 2.69 10.88 13.64
CA VAL A 257 3.36 12.05 14.24
C VAL A 257 3.96 12.96 13.17
N LEU A 258 4.67 12.40 12.18
CA LEU A 258 5.25 13.19 11.10
C LEU A 258 4.20 13.84 10.20
N THR A 259 3.13 13.12 9.84
CA THR A 259 2.06 13.68 9.02
C THR A 259 1.27 14.75 9.77
N ALA A 260 0.99 14.56 11.07
CA ALA A 260 0.33 15.57 11.91
C ALA A 260 1.18 16.84 12.06
N ALA A 261 2.48 16.69 12.32
CA ALA A 261 3.40 17.83 12.40
C ALA A 261 3.49 18.59 11.07
N GLY A 262 3.59 17.87 9.94
CA GLY A 262 3.60 18.46 8.60
C GLY A 262 2.30 19.19 8.27
N ALA A 263 1.15 18.57 8.55
CA ALA A 263 -0.17 19.17 8.34
C ALA A 263 -0.38 20.44 9.17
N LEU A 264 0.11 20.46 10.42
CA LEU A 264 0.10 21.64 11.27
C LEU A 264 0.91 22.79 10.65
N TRP A 265 2.14 22.51 10.20
CA TRP A 265 2.97 23.52 9.55
C TRP A 265 2.37 24.01 8.23
N MET A 266 1.73 23.14 7.46
CA MET A 266 0.99 23.53 6.25
C MET A 266 -0.19 24.44 6.56
N LEU A 267 -0.95 24.17 7.63
CA LEU A 267 -2.02 25.03 8.09
C LEU A 267 -1.49 26.40 8.52
N VAL A 268 -0.40 26.43 9.29
CA VAL A 268 0.27 27.67 9.70
C VAL A 268 0.72 28.48 8.49
N ALA A 269 1.35 27.83 7.51
CA ALA A 269 1.79 28.48 6.27
C ALA A 269 0.62 29.03 5.46
N LEU A 270 -0.50 28.29 5.38
CA LEU A 270 -1.72 28.73 4.72
C LEU A 270 -2.31 29.96 5.40
N VAL A 271 -2.44 29.94 6.73
CA VAL A 271 -2.93 31.09 7.51
C VAL A 271 -2.01 32.31 7.32
N ALA A 272 -0.70 32.12 7.36
CA ALA A 272 0.27 33.18 7.12
C ALA A 272 0.15 33.76 5.70
N ALA A 273 0.01 32.91 4.68
CA ALA A 273 -0.17 33.33 3.30
C ALA A 273 -1.46 34.14 3.12
N VAL A 274 -2.58 33.68 3.67
CA VAL A 274 -3.86 34.41 3.67
C VAL A 274 -3.71 35.77 4.36
N GLY A 275 -3.05 35.81 5.53
CA GLY A 275 -2.77 37.05 6.25
C GLY A 275 -1.92 38.03 5.45
N LEU A 276 -0.87 37.55 4.76
CA LEU A 276 -0.03 38.37 3.89
C LEU A 276 -0.81 38.91 2.68
N VAL A 277 -1.67 38.11 2.06
CA VAL A 277 -2.51 38.53 0.94
C VAL A 277 -3.55 39.57 1.40
N ALA A 278 -4.20 39.36 2.55
CA ALA A 278 -5.13 40.31 3.14
C ALA A 278 -4.44 41.64 3.45
N ARG A 279 -3.26 41.59 4.10
CA ARG A 279 -2.46 42.78 4.40
C ARG A 279 -2.03 43.54 3.14
N ARG A 280 -1.62 42.83 2.09
CA ARG A 280 -1.27 43.45 0.80
C ARG A 280 -2.48 44.12 0.14
N ARG A 281 -3.66 43.49 0.19
CA ARG A 281 -4.90 44.08 -0.32
C ARG A 281 -5.29 45.35 0.41
N ASP A 282 -5.17 45.36 1.73
CA ASP A 282 -5.48 46.55 2.54
C ASP A 282 -4.47 47.68 2.31
N GLN A 283 -3.18 47.37 2.14
CA GLN A 283 -2.17 48.36 1.78
C GLN A 283 -2.46 49.01 0.42
N VAL A 284 -2.78 48.22 -0.60
CA VAL A 284 -3.13 48.75 -1.93
C VAL A 284 -4.40 49.59 -1.87
N ARG A 285 -5.43 49.16 -1.12
CA ARG A 285 -6.66 49.95 -0.91
C ARG A 285 -6.38 51.30 -0.25
N ARG A 286 -5.50 51.33 0.76
CA ARG A 286 -5.11 52.58 1.45
C ARG A 286 -4.33 53.52 0.54
N ILE A 287 -3.37 53.01 -0.23
CA ILE A 287 -2.60 53.80 -1.20
C ILE A 287 -3.54 54.37 -2.27
N LYS A 288 -4.46 53.57 -2.81
CA LYS A 288 -5.45 54.04 -3.77
C LYS A 288 -6.36 55.11 -3.18
N ALA A 289 -6.81 54.96 -1.93
CA ALA A 289 -7.60 55.97 -1.25
C ALA A 289 -6.86 57.28 -0.98
N MET A 290 -5.53 57.24 -0.81
CA MET A 290 -4.69 58.44 -0.69
C MET A 290 -4.58 59.16 -2.04
N VAL A 291 -4.25 58.44 -3.11
CA VAL A 291 -4.15 59.01 -4.48
C VAL A 291 -5.50 59.58 -4.95
N ASP A 292 -6.60 58.84 -4.77
CA ASP A 292 -7.95 59.31 -5.12
C ASP A 292 -8.42 60.50 -4.25
N GLY A 293 -7.77 60.73 -3.09
CA GLY A 293 -8.00 61.87 -2.20
C GLY A 293 -7.27 63.11 -2.69
N ASP A 294 -5.98 62.96 -2.98
CA ASP A 294 -5.11 64.03 -3.51
C ASP A 294 -5.64 64.56 -4.85
N GLU A 295 -6.06 63.68 -5.77
CA GLU A 295 -6.67 64.09 -7.06
C GLU A 295 -7.97 64.91 -6.89
N LYS A 296 -8.76 64.64 -5.84
CA LYS A 296 -9.99 65.38 -5.56
C LYS A 296 -9.73 66.72 -4.92
N ASP A 297 -8.68 66.83 -4.13
CA ASP A 297 -8.26 68.08 -3.50
C ASP A 297 -7.61 69.01 -4.54
N ASP A 298 -6.78 68.48 -5.44
CA ASP A 298 -6.24 69.21 -6.60
C ASP A 298 -7.35 69.74 -7.53
N ALA A 299 -8.35 68.90 -7.84
CA ALA A 299 -9.50 69.31 -8.65
C ALA A 299 -10.41 70.35 -7.94
N ARG A 300 -10.41 70.40 -6.60
CA ARG A 300 -11.08 71.45 -5.82
C ARG A 300 -10.28 72.74 -5.80
N GLU A 301 -8.96 72.67 -5.68
CA GLU A 301 -8.08 73.83 -5.77
C GLU A 301 -8.12 74.48 -7.16
N GLU A 302 -8.10 73.68 -8.24
CA GLU A 302 -8.19 74.18 -9.61
C GLU A 302 -9.52 74.89 -9.87
N LYS A 303 -10.65 74.33 -9.40
CA LYS A 303 -11.97 75.01 -9.48
C LYS A 303 -12.00 76.31 -8.69
N ASN A 304 -11.37 76.36 -7.51
CA ASN A 304 -11.24 77.58 -6.72
C ASN A 304 -10.32 78.62 -7.39
N HIS A 305 -9.30 78.18 -8.14
CA HIS A 305 -8.41 79.06 -8.90
C HIS A 305 -9.06 79.61 -10.18
N VAL A 306 -9.83 78.79 -10.91
CA VAL A 306 -10.61 79.21 -12.09
C VAL A 306 -11.73 80.20 -11.70
N GLN A 307 -12.33 80.02 -10.52
CA GLN A 307 -13.34 80.95 -10.00
C GLN A 307 -12.75 82.28 -9.49
N LYS A 308 -11.46 82.30 -9.10
CA LYS A 308 -10.70 83.54 -8.84
C LYS A 308 -10.11 84.18 -10.11
N GLY A 309 -9.97 83.44 -11.21
CA GLY A 309 -9.40 83.90 -12.48
C GLY A 309 -10.34 84.72 -13.39
N THR A 310 -11.63 84.83 -13.07
CA THR A 310 -12.61 85.62 -13.86
C THR A 310 -12.91 87.02 -13.30
N ARG A 311 -12.08 87.52 -12.38
CA ARG A 311 -12.13 88.92 -11.93
C ARG A 311 -10.71 89.48 -11.80
N SER A 312 -10.11 89.90 -12.91
CA SER A 312 -8.91 90.75 -12.87
C SER A 312 -8.93 91.67 -14.09
N SER A 313 -9.45 92.90 -13.95
CA SER A 313 -8.69 94.10 -13.54
C SER A 313 -7.75 94.66 -14.62
N SER A 314 -7.40 93.91 -15.68
CA SER A 314 -6.47 94.42 -16.70
C SER A 314 -7.09 95.48 -17.63
N ARG A 315 -8.42 95.46 -17.86
CA ARG A 315 -9.10 96.45 -18.72
C ARG A 315 -9.28 97.81 -18.03
N GLN A 316 -9.31 97.87 -16.70
CA GLN A 316 -9.42 99.12 -15.93
C GLN A 316 -8.06 99.82 -15.74
N LYS A 317 -6.94 99.08 -15.71
CA LYS A 317 -5.60 99.67 -15.67
C LYS A 317 -5.19 100.33 -16.99
N ILE A 318 -5.53 99.73 -18.13
CA ILE A 318 -5.18 100.27 -19.46
C ILE A 318 -5.93 101.58 -19.78
N LEU A 319 -7.16 101.75 -19.26
CA LEU A 319 -7.92 102.99 -19.42
C LEU A 319 -7.39 104.15 -18.54
N ALA A 320 -6.65 103.86 -17.46
CA ALA A 320 -6.07 104.86 -16.58
C ALA A 320 -4.71 105.42 -17.07
N GLU A 321 -3.92 104.64 -17.83
CA GLU A 321 -2.66 105.09 -18.43
C GLU A 321 -2.84 105.94 -19.71
N ALA A 322 -4.00 105.87 -20.36
CA ALA A 322 -4.29 106.58 -21.62
C ALA A 322 -4.83 108.01 -21.44
N GLY A 323 -4.83 108.56 -20.22
CA GLY A 323 -5.13 109.98 -19.96
C GLY A 323 -6.55 110.44 -20.28
N LEU A 324 -7.52 109.52 -20.40
CA LEU A 324 -8.89 109.81 -20.82
C LEU A 324 -9.92 109.19 -19.84
N ASP A 325 -10.06 109.72 -18.63
CA ASP A 325 -11.39 110.03 -18.10
C ASP A 325 -11.34 111.08 -16.96
N LYS A 326 -12.37 111.90 -16.98
CA LYS A 326 -12.59 113.20 -16.36
C LYS A 326 -13.12 113.08 -14.92
N ARG A 327 -12.82 114.12 -14.13
CA ARG A 327 -13.45 114.65 -12.88
C ARG A 327 -12.38 114.74 -11.79
N ARG A 328 -12.11 115.86 -11.12
CA ARG A 328 -12.70 117.21 -11.01
C ARG A 328 -11.57 118.09 -10.43
N ASP A 329 -11.41 119.32 -10.92
CA ASP A 329 -11.03 120.43 -10.04
C ASP A 329 -12.33 120.98 -9.40
N PRO A 330 -12.27 121.62 -8.23
CA PRO A 330 -13.27 122.63 -7.89
C PRO A 330 -13.25 123.81 -8.87
#